data_AF-A0A9D2JSZ0-F1
#
_entry.id   AF-A0A9D2JSZ0-F1
#
_cell.length_a   1.000
_cell.length_b   1.000
_cell.length_c   1.000
_cell.angle_alpha   90.00
_cell.angle_beta   90.00
_cell.angle_gamma   90.00
#
_symmetry.space_group_name_H-M   'P 1'
#
loop_
_entity.id
_entity.type
_entity.pdbx_description
1 polymer ?
#
loop_
_entity_poly.entity_id
_entity_poly.type
_entity_poly.pdbx_seq_one_letter_code
_entity_poly.pdbx_strand_id
1 'polypeptide(L)'
;RVEAALRRAGKPQTSQTCQKTLSYKNLNLFPLSRKTTVHGKEVALTAHEYDILYLLVENPQKVFTRERLYELVWQGGYYGENNTVNVHVSNIRKKLKELAPEEEYIQTVYGIGFKMKE
;
A
#
# COMPACT_ATOMS: atom_id res chain seq x y z
N ARG A 1 36.43 13.21 -20.01
CA ARG A 1 35.24 12.44 -20.43
C ARG A 1 34.24 12.56 -19.28
N VAL A 2 33.30 13.50 -19.36
CA VAL A 2 32.31 13.77 -18.30
C VAL A 2 30.97 13.93 -18.98
N GLU A 3 30.20 12.85 -19.03
CA GLU A 3 28.80 12.87 -19.44
C GLU A 3 28.07 11.87 -18.54
N ALA A 4 27.20 12.38 -17.66
CA ALA A 4 26.16 11.57 -17.05
C ALA A 4 25.00 12.47 -16.62
N ALA A 5 24.21 12.80 -17.64
CA ALA A 5 22.76 13.00 -17.64
C ALA A 5 22.11 13.50 -16.33
N LEU A 6 21.85 14.80 -16.35
CA LEU A 6 20.85 15.49 -15.57
C LEU A 6 19.45 14.90 -15.87
N ARG A 7 18.92 14.02 -15.02
CA ARG A 7 17.52 13.57 -15.12
C ARG A 7 16.68 14.25 -14.03
N ARG A 8 16.16 15.43 -14.36
CA ARG A 8 15.07 16.09 -13.62
C ARG A 8 13.73 15.67 -14.25
N ALA A 9 12.94 14.89 -13.51
CA ALA A 9 11.50 14.73 -13.73
C ALA A 9 10.82 14.85 -12.36
N GLY A 10 9.80 15.69 -12.29
CA GLY A 10 9.38 16.37 -11.07
C GLY A 10 8.88 15.47 -9.94
N LYS A 11 9.28 15.82 -8.72
CA LYS A 11 8.45 15.64 -7.53
C LYS A 11 8.20 17.04 -6.97
N PRO A 12 6.94 17.49 -6.84
CA PRO A 12 6.68 18.77 -6.21
C PRO A 12 7.20 18.73 -4.78
N GLN A 13 7.89 19.81 -4.42
CA GLN A 13 8.17 20.13 -3.04
C GLN A 13 6.83 20.31 -2.31
N THR A 14 6.68 19.63 -1.18
CA THR A 14 5.92 20.23 -0.07
C THR A 14 6.72 20.01 1.21
N SER A 15 7.23 21.14 1.67
CA SER A 15 7.70 21.52 2.99
C SER A 15 7.28 20.61 4.16
N GLN A 16 8.28 20.29 4.98
CA GLN A 16 8.24 20.32 6.44
C GLN A 16 6.90 19.98 7.11
N THR A 17 6.76 18.71 7.50
CA THR A 17 6.32 18.40 8.86
C THR A 17 6.97 17.07 9.24
N CYS A 18 7.51 16.96 10.45
CA CYS A 18 8.00 15.72 11.05
C CYS A 18 6.85 14.72 11.31
N GLN A 19 5.99 14.50 10.31
CA GLN A 19 4.91 13.54 10.36
C GLN A 19 5.39 12.25 9.73
N LYS A 20 5.28 11.16 10.49
CA LYS A 20 5.68 9.80 10.13
C LYS A 20 4.87 9.33 8.91
N THR A 21 5.28 9.76 7.73
CA THR A 21 4.67 9.38 6.45
C THR A 21 5.41 8.16 5.94
N LEU A 22 4.68 7.13 5.54
CA LEU A 22 5.26 5.91 4.98
C LEU A 22 5.30 6.05 3.45
N SER A 23 6.50 5.98 2.90
CA SER A 23 6.73 6.06 1.46
C SER A 23 7.23 4.73 0.93
N TYR A 24 6.59 4.19 -0.11
CA TYR A 24 7.00 2.97 -0.79
C TYR A 24 6.84 3.12 -2.31
N LYS A 25 7.95 3.11 -3.05
CA LYS A 25 7.97 3.41 -4.50
C LYS A 25 7.30 4.76 -4.82
N ASN A 26 6.18 4.73 -5.55
CA ASN A 26 5.38 5.90 -5.91
C ASN A 26 4.14 6.09 -5.01
N LEU A 27 4.03 5.31 -3.93
CA LEU A 27 2.94 5.30 -2.98
C LEU A 27 3.37 6.01 -1.69
N ASN A 28 2.55 6.94 -1.20
CA ASN A 28 2.71 7.61 0.08
C ASN A 28 1.47 7.42 0.94
N LEU A 29 1.67 7.04 2.20
CA LEU A 29 0.64 6.83 3.20
C LEU A 29 0.81 7.85 4.32
N PHE A 30 -0.28 8.52 4.65
CA PHE A 30 -0.36 9.52 5.71
C PHE A 30 -1.18 8.94 6.88
N PRO A 31 -0.54 8.46 7.95
CA PRO A 31 -1.24 7.75 9.04
C PRO A 31 -2.18 8.64 9.83
N LEU A 32 -1.81 9.91 10.01
CA LEU A 32 -2.62 10.89 10.74
C LEU A 32 -3.93 11.20 10.02
N SER A 33 -3.88 11.34 8.70
CA SER A 33 -5.04 11.68 7.88
C SER A 33 -5.73 10.45 7.27
N ARG A 34 -5.18 9.24 7.48
CA ARG A 34 -5.55 8.00 6.76
C ARG A 34 -5.66 8.18 5.25
N LYS A 35 -4.78 9.00 4.68
CA LYS A 35 -4.75 9.28 3.25
C LYS A 35 -3.69 8.44 2.56
N THR A 36 -4.01 8.01 1.35
CA THR A 36 -3.06 7.31 0.46
C THR A 36 -2.94 8.11 -0.81
N THR A 37 -1.71 8.36 -1.26
CA THR A 37 -1.46 8.97 -2.56
C THR A 37 -0.53 8.11 -3.39
N VAL A 38 -0.77 8.05 -4.69
CA VAL A 38 0.00 7.27 -5.66
C VAL A 38 0.31 8.16 -6.85
N HIS A 39 1.59 8.33 -7.19
CA HIS A 39 2.06 9.31 -8.17
C HIS A 39 1.51 10.73 -7.91
N GLY A 40 1.31 11.10 -6.64
CA GLY A 40 0.75 12.40 -6.25
C GLY A 40 -0.77 12.52 -6.41
N LYS A 41 -1.47 11.49 -6.88
CA LYS A 41 -2.94 11.43 -6.91
C LYS A 41 -3.48 10.75 -5.66
N GLU A 42 -4.52 11.29 -5.05
CA GLU A 42 -5.17 10.69 -3.89
C GLU A 42 -5.94 9.42 -4.27
N VAL A 43 -5.79 8.37 -3.47
CA VAL A 43 -6.49 7.09 -3.63
C VAL A 43 -7.50 6.97 -2.49
N ALA A 44 -8.78 6.95 -2.84
CA ALA A 44 -9.85 6.76 -1.87
C ALA A 44 -9.96 5.28 -1.46
N LEU A 45 -9.33 4.93 -0.33
CA LEU A 45 -9.43 3.62 0.30
C LEU A 45 -10.41 3.69 1.48
N THR A 46 -11.10 2.59 1.73
CA THR A 46 -11.86 2.42 2.99
C THR A 46 -10.90 2.24 4.16
N ALA A 47 -11.38 2.38 5.40
CA ALA A 47 -10.55 2.23 6.60
C ALA A 47 -9.80 0.89 6.61
N HIS A 48 -10.52 -0.23 6.43
CA HIS A 48 -9.92 -1.56 6.39
C HIS A 48 -8.92 -1.74 5.23
N GLU A 49 -9.23 -1.20 4.04
CA GLU A 49 -8.30 -1.27 2.90
C GLU A 49 -7.01 -0.49 3.17
N TYR A 50 -7.12 0.68 3.81
CA TYR A 50 -5.99 1.48 4.24
C TYR A 50 -5.14 0.72 5.26
N ASP A 51 -5.75 0.13 6.29
CA ASP A 51 -5.03 -0.61 7.33
C ASP A 51 -4.29 -1.82 6.75
N ILE A 52 -4.89 -2.58 5.82
CA ILE A 52 -4.21 -3.67 5.10
C ILE A 52 -2.97 -3.14 4.36
N LEU A 53 -3.14 -2.08 3.56
CA LEU A 53 -2.05 -1.51 2.77
C LEU A 53 -0.95 -0.92 3.66
N TYR A 54 -1.34 -0.26 4.75
CA TYR A 54 -0.43 0.31 5.74
C TYR A 54 0.44 -0.77 6.37
N LEU A 55 -0.14 -1.89 6.81
CA LEU A 55 0.61 -3.01 7.41
C LEU A 55 1.62 -3.62 6.43
N LEU A 56 1.19 -3.80 5.18
CA LEU A 56 2.05 -4.32 4.11
C LEU A 56 3.22 -3.36 3.82
N VAL A 57 2.95 -2.05 3.73
CA VAL A 57 3.99 -1.04 3.47
C VAL A 57 4.92 -0.84 4.66
N GLU A 58 4.42 -0.91 5.89
CA GLU A 58 5.23 -0.83 7.10
C GLU A 58 6.22 -2.01 7.19
N ASN A 59 5.83 -3.18 6.68
CA ASN A 59 6.64 -4.40 6.71
C ASN A 59 6.75 -5.02 5.31
N PRO A 60 7.46 -4.39 4.34
CA PRO A 60 7.42 -4.80 2.94
C PRO A 60 8.07 -6.17 2.68
N GLN A 61 9.01 -6.57 3.55
CA GLN A 61 9.68 -7.88 3.49
C GLN A 61 8.86 -9.01 4.14
N LYS A 62 7.77 -8.68 4.85
CA LYS A 62 6.97 -9.65 5.60
C LYS A 62 5.80 -10.14 4.77
N VAL A 63 5.61 -11.46 4.75
CA VAL A 63 4.39 -12.07 4.21
C VAL A 63 3.34 -12.10 5.32
N PHE A 64 2.17 -11.53 5.04
CA PHE A 64 1.04 -11.59 5.94
C PHE A 64 0.05 -12.64 5.46
N THR A 65 -0.33 -13.55 6.36
CA THR A 65 -1.38 -14.54 6.09
C THR A 65 -2.75 -13.87 6.08
N ARG A 66 -3.73 -14.52 5.46
CA ARG A 66 -5.11 -14.01 5.39
C ARG A 66 -5.71 -13.84 6.79
N GLU A 67 -5.52 -14.85 7.63
CA GLU A 67 -5.93 -14.85 9.04
C GLU A 67 -5.28 -13.68 9.78
N ARG A 68 -3.96 -13.49 9.61
CA ARG A 68 -3.25 -12.42 10.31
C ARG A 68 -3.68 -11.02 9.88
N LEU A 69 -3.92 -10.81 8.59
CA LEU A 69 -4.47 -9.54 8.10
C LEU A 69 -5.86 -9.30 8.67
N TYR A 70 -6.69 -10.34 8.71
CA TYR A 70 -8.03 -10.23 9.28
C TYR A 70 -7.99 -9.84 10.75
N GLU A 71 -7.20 -10.55 11.57
CA GLU A 71 -7.05 -10.26 13.00
C GLU A 71 -6.59 -8.82 13.26
N LEU A 72 -5.59 -8.33 12.52
CA LEU A 72 -5.03 -7.00 12.73
C LEU A 72 -5.99 -5.88 12.33
N VAL A 73 -6.77 -6.11 11.27
CA VAL A 73 -7.62 -5.07 10.66
C VAL A 73 -9.02 -5.06 11.28
N TRP A 74 -9.59 -6.23 11.57
CA TRP A 74 -10.94 -6.33 12.14
C TRP A 74 -10.97 -6.40 13.67
N GLN A 75 -9.85 -6.69 14.35
CA GLN A 75 -9.71 -6.72 15.82
C GLN A 75 -10.77 -7.53 16.60
N GLY A 76 -11.63 -8.27 15.89
CA GLY A 76 -12.67 -9.14 16.38
C GLY A 76 -12.43 -10.52 15.80
N GLY A 77 -12.66 -11.55 16.61
CA GLY A 77 -12.31 -12.94 16.29
C GLY A 77 -12.70 -13.36 14.87
N TYR A 78 -11.82 -14.11 14.23
CA TYR A 78 -11.99 -14.60 12.87
C TYR A 78 -13.27 -15.44 12.73
N TYR A 79 -14.28 -14.93 12.03
CA TYR A 79 -15.57 -15.61 11.82
C TYR A 79 -15.60 -16.57 10.61
N GLY A 80 -14.44 -16.99 10.10
CA GLY A 80 -14.37 -18.06 9.09
C GLY A 80 -14.49 -17.62 7.64
N GLU A 81 -14.82 -16.35 7.36
CA GLU A 81 -14.94 -15.87 5.98
C GLU A 81 -13.57 -15.42 5.42
N ASN A 82 -12.76 -16.41 5.01
CA ASN A 82 -11.42 -16.24 4.40
C ASN A 82 -11.41 -15.29 3.19
N ASN A 83 -12.57 -15.05 2.57
CA ASN A 83 -12.69 -14.31 1.31
C ASN A 83 -12.73 -12.79 1.50
N THR A 84 -13.08 -12.28 2.68
CA THR A 84 -13.20 -10.83 2.91
C THR A 84 -11.90 -10.12 2.61
N VAL A 85 -10.76 -10.62 3.12
CA VAL A 85 -9.43 -10.05 2.86
C VAL A 85 -9.09 -10.10 1.37
N ASN A 86 -9.41 -11.19 0.67
CA ASN A 86 -9.17 -11.30 -0.78
C ASN A 86 -9.93 -10.23 -1.57
N VAL A 87 -11.20 -9.95 -1.20
CA VAL A 87 -12.00 -8.90 -1.84
C VAL A 87 -11.39 -7.53 -1.61
N HIS A 88 -11.02 -7.21 -0.36
CA HIS A 88 -10.36 -5.93 -0.04
C HIS A 88 -9.03 -5.76 -0.77
N VAL A 89 -8.18 -6.80 -0.80
CA VAL A 89 -6.91 -6.74 -1.55
C VAL A 89 -7.15 -6.57 -3.05
N SER A 90 -8.17 -7.24 -3.61
CA SER A 90 -8.52 -7.10 -5.02
C SER A 90 -9.01 -5.69 -5.35
N ASN A 91 -9.84 -5.09 -4.47
CA ASN A 91 -10.30 -3.72 -4.60
C ASN A 91 -9.15 -2.71 -4.48
N ILE A 92 -8.24 -2.90 -3.51
CA ILE A 92 -7.02 -2.08 -3.39
C ILE A 92 -6.23 -2.14 -4.69
N ARG A 93 -5.95 -3.35 -5.20
CA ARG A 93 -5.21 -3.52 -6.46
C ARG A 93 -5.90 -2.83 -7.63
N LYS A 94 -7.23 -2.93 -7.74
CA LYS A 94 -7.99 -2.25 -8.79
C LYS A 94 -7.83 -0.73 -8.70
N LYS A 95 -8.05 -0.16 -7.51
CA LYS A 95 -7.91 1.29 -7.26
C LYS A 95 -6.48 1.78 -7.51
N LEU A 96 -5.48 1.01 -7.11
CA LEU A 96 -4.07 1.32 -7.37
C LEU A 96 -3.76 1.24 -8.86
N LYS A 97 -4.27 0.22 -9.57
CA LYS A 97 -4.06 0.03 -11.01
C LYS A 97 -4.72 1.12 -11.86
N GLU A 98 -5.82 1.70 -11.40
CA GLU A 98 -6.43 2.87 -12.06
C GLU A 98 -5.51 4.10 -12.07
N LEU A 99 -4.65 4.23 -11.06
CA LEU A 99 -3.72 5.36 -10.93
C LEU A 99 -2.30 5.03 -11.40
N ALA A 100 -1.90 3.76 -11.28
CA ALA A 100 -0.60 3.22 -11.64
C ALA A 100 -0.78 1.89 -12.41
N PRO A 101 -1.21 1.94 -13.67
CA PRO A 101 -1.52 0.73 -14.45
C PRO A 101 -0.30 -0.16 -14.72
N GLU A 102 0.89 0.45 -14.75
CA GLU A 102 2.19 -0.19 -14.99
C GLU A 102 2.78 -0.80 -13.71
N GLU A 103 2.26 -0.42 -12.54
CA GLU A 103 2.88 -0.70 -11.23
C GLU A 103 2.01 -1.63 -10.38
N GLU A 104 2.59 -2.76 -9.94
CA GLU A 104 1.94 -3.63 -8.96
C GLU A 104 2.59 -3.46 -7.59
N TYR A 105 1.80 -3.08 -6.58
CA TYR A 105 2.28 -2.88 -5.22
C TYR A 105 2.14 -4.11 -4.34
N ILE A 106 1.09 -4.90 -4.54
CA ILE A 106 0.76 -6.05 -3.70
C ILE A 106 0.96 -7.32 -4.53
N GLN A 107 1.77 -8.24 -4.01
CA GLN A 107 1.99 -9.56 -4.56
C GLN A 107 1.26 -10.62 -3.73
N THR A 108 0.49 -11.46 -4.42
CA THR A 108 -0.12 -12.65 -3.81
C THR A 108 0.89 -13.77 -3.72
N VAL A 109 1.06 -14.34 -2.53
CA VAL A 109 1.84 -15.55 -2.28
C VAL A 109 0.86 -16.71 -2.14
N TYR A 110 0.74 -17.51 -3.21
CA TYR A 110 -0.19 -18.65 -3.25
C TYR A 110 0.04 -19.60 -2.06
N GLY A 111 -1.06 -19.99 -1.41
CA GLY A 111 -1.03 -20.87 -0.24
C GLY A 111 -0.68 -20.20 1.10
N ILE A 112 -0.18 -18.96 1.11
CA ILE A 112 0.26 -18.28 2.34
C ILE A 112 -0.52 -16.99 2.59
N GLY A 113 -0.54 -16.06 1.63
CA GLY A 113 -1.18 -14.75 1.82
C GLY A 113 -0.67 -13.67 0.88
N PHE A 114 -0.30 -12.52 1.44
CA PHE A 114 0.05 -11.30 0.69
C PHE A 114 1.34 -10.67 1.19
N LYS A 115 2.10 -10.10 0.27
CA LYS A 115 3.32 -9.32 0.56
C LYS A 115 3.39 -8.07 -0.32
N MET A 116 4.25 -7.13 0.03
CA MET A 116 4.59 -6.05 -0.90
C MET A 116 5.47 -6.59 -2.03
N LYS A 117 5.23 -6.09 -3.24
CA LYS A 117 6.04 -6.40 -4.41
C LYS A 117 7.26 -5.46 -4.43
N GLU A 118 8.44 -6.06 -4.30
CA GLU A 118 9.74 -5.38 -4.42
C GLU A 118 9.93 -4.66 -5.75
#